data_AF-A0A4R2ZNM0-F1
#
_entry.id   AF-A0A4R2ZNM0-F1
#
_cell.length_a   1.000
_cell.length_b   1.000
_cell.length_c   1.000
_cell.angle_alpha   90.00
_cell.angle_beta   90.00
_cell.angle_gamma   90.00
#
_symmetry.space_group_name_H-M   'P 1'
#
loop_
_entity.id
_entity.type
_entity.pdbx_description
1 polymer ?
#
loop_
_entity_poly.entity_id
_entity_poly.type
_entity_poly.pdbx_seq_one_letter_code
_entity_poly.pdbx_strand_id
1 'polypeptide(L)'
;MEFLNSDSHLSLLYRKAKESFEWCIQSDENEFLKDELSMSFDDIVLIEKDIKIVFSKRVFEEYNIEVCLLLSAGNIEVGKYLYIENDKNEGIDDSLILY
;
A
#
# COMPACT_ATOMS: atom_id res chain seq x y z
N MET A 1 16.10 -26.43 9.06
CA MET A 1 15.83 -25.14 8.39
C MET A 1 14.39 -24.83 8.69
N GLU A 2 14.17 -24.09 9.78
CA GLU A 2 12.83 -23.82 10.31
C GLU A 2 12.21 -22.67 9.52
N PHE A 3 11.21 -22.98 8.70
CA PHE A 3 10.26 -22.00 8.20
C PHE A 3 9.22 -21.74 9.30
N LEU A 4 9.60 -20.98 10.33
CA LEU A 4 8.69 -20.52 11.37
C LEU A 4 8.56 -18.99 11.23
N ASN A 5 7.33 -18.50 10.97
CA ASN A 5 6.90 -17.09 10.87
C ASN A 5 6.88 -16.36 9.50
N SER A 6 6.78 -17.04 8.36
CA SER A 6 6.53 -16.32 7.08
C SER A 6 5.19 -15.58 7.07
N ASP A 7 4.16 -16.16 7.71
CA ASP A 7 2.82 -15.57 7.79
C ASP A 7 2.80 -14.26 8.59
N SER A 8 3.75 -14.04 9.51
CA SER A 8 3.77 -12.81 10.31
C SER A 8 4.36 -11.62 9.56
N HIS A 9 5.34 -11.85 8.67
CA HIS A 9 6.05 -10.76 8.01
C HIS A 9 5.27 -10.18 6.82
N LEU A 10 4.69 -11.04 5.97
CA LEU A 10 3.84 -10.57 4.87
C LEU A 10 2.57 -9.88 5.37
N SER A 11 1.96 -10.43 6.43
CA SER A 11 0.81 -9.80 7.09
C SER A 11 1.16 -8.43 7.70
N LEU A 12 2.38 -8.28 8.23
CA LEU A 12 2.87 -7.01 8.75
C LEU A 12 3.00 -5.97 7.64
N LEU A 13 3.52 -6.35 6.47
CA LEU A 13 3.65 -5.48 5.31
C LEU A 13 2.28 -4.97 4.83
N TYR A 14 1.29 -5.86 4.70
CA TYR A 14 -0.06 -5.45 4.34
C TYR A 14 -0.72 -4.57 5.41
N ARG A 15 -0.47 -4.85 6.70
CA ARG A 15 -0.98 -3.99 7.78
C ARG A 15 -0.40 -2.58 7.69
N LYS A 16 0.92 -2.44 7.51
CA LYS A 16 1.55 -1.13 7.32
C LYS A 16 0.99 -0.38 6.11
N ALA A 17 0.80 -1.08 4.99
CA ALA A 17 0.21 -0.47 3.80
C ALA A 17 -1.23 0.04 4.05
N LYS A 18 -2.03 -0.70 4.81
CA LYS A 18 -3.39 -0.28 5.20
C LYS A 18 -3.37 0.92 6.14
N GLU A 19 -2.50 0.92 7.15
CA GLU A 19 -2.30 2.05 8.07
C GLU A 19 -1.83 3.31 7.31
N SER A 20 -0.89 3.15 6.38
CA SER A 20 -0.39 4.25 5.52
C SER A 20 -1.49 4.81 4.63
N PHE A 21 -2.34 3.95 4.05
CA PHE A 21 -3.50 4.38 3.28
C PHE A 21 -4.49 5.19 4.14
N GLU A 22 -4.80 4.73 5.35
CA GLU A 22 -5.70 5.44 6.28
C GLU A 22 -5.16 6.84 6.58
N TRP A 23 -3.87 6.98 6.84
CA TRP A 23 -3.23 8.29 7.04
C TRP A 23 -3.29 9.15 5.77
N CYS A 24 -3.07 8.55 4.60
CA CYS A 24 -3.11 9.23 3.31
C CYS A 24 -4.49 9.89 3.09
N ILE A 25 -5.59 9.17 3.33
CA ILE A 25 -6.96 9.68 3.09
C ILE A 25 -7.48 10.61 4.20
N GLN A 26 -6.86 10.57 5.39
CA GLN A 26 -7.22 11.43 6.53
C GLN A 26 -6.38 12.71 6.61
N SER A 27 -5.28 12.79 5.87
CA SER A 27 -4.39 13.97 5.87
C SER A 27 -5.10 15.20 5.31
N ASP A 28 -4.98 16.33 6.01
CA ASP A 28 -5.51 17.63 5.57
C ASP A 28 -4.94 18.06 4.20
N GLU A 29 -3.69 17.67 3.91
CA GLU A 29 -3.04 17.96 2.62
C GLU A 29 -3.69 17.23 1.45
N ASN A 30 -4.44 16.17 1.74
CA ASN A 30 -5.05 15.26 0.78
C ASN A 30 -6.58 15.38 0.75
N GLU A 31 -7.17 16.42 1.34
CA GLU A 31 -8.62 16.61 1.33
C GLU A 31 -9.22 16.64 -0.08
N PHE A 32 -8.45 17.11 -1.07
CA PHE A 32 -8.88 17.14 -2.48
C PHE A 32 -9.22 15.75 -3.04
N LEU A 33 -8.66 14.67 -2.47
CA LEU A 33 -8.97 13.29 -2.89
C LEU A 33 -10.45 12.94 -2.66
N LYS A 34 -11.12 13.58 -1.69
CA LYS A 34 -12.55 13.38 -1.43
C LYS A 34 -13.42 13.86 -2.59
N ASP A 35 -12.92 14.80 -3.40
CA ASP A 35 -13.62 15.33 -4.57
C ASP A 35 -13.35 14.51 -5.84
N GLU A 36 -12.26 13.75 -5.88
CA GLU A 36 -11.86 12.90 -7.02
C GLU A 36 -12.71 11.61 -7.09
N LEU A 37 -13.22 11.13 -5.96
CA LEU A 37 -14.13 9.99 -5.90
C LEU A 37 -15.58 10.46 -5.80
N SER A 38 -16.44 9.87 -6.62
CA SER A 38 -17.90 10.07 -6.53
C SER A 38 -18.55 9.40 -5.32
N MET A 39 -17.77 8.87 -4.38
CA MET A 39 -18.19 8.07 -3.23
C MET A 39 -17.31 8.30 -2.01
N SER A 40 -17.79 7.91 -0.83
CA SER A 40 -17.01 7.98 0.40
C SER A 40 -15.89 6.94 0.40
N PHE A 41 -14.73 7.29 0.94
CA PHE A 41 -13.68 6.32 1.27
C PHE A 41 -14.14 5.26 2.28
N ASP A 42 -15.17 5.55 3.10
CA ASP A 42 -15.74 4.59 4.03
C ASP A 42 -16.42 3.39 3.34
N ASP A 43 -16.82 3.55 2.08
CA ASP A 43 -17.45 2.50 1.27
C ASP A 43 -16.40 1.64 0.53
N ILE A 44 -15.11 1.99 0.64
CA ILE A 44 -14.01 1.32 -0.03
C ILE A 44 -13.44 0.20 0.84
N VAL A 45 -13.36 -0.99 0.25
CA VAL A 45 -12.69 -2.15 0.84
C VAL A 45 -11.30 -2.30 0.24
N LEU A 46 -10.29 -2.39 1.10
CA LEU A 46 -8.91 -2.67 0.72
C LEU A 46 -8.68 -4.17 0.54
N ILE A 47 -8.23 -4.56 -0.66
CA ILE A 47 -7.92 -5.94 -1.01
C ILE A 47 -6.42 -6.08 -1.21
N GLU A 48 -5.82 -7.06 -0.54
CA GLU A 48 -4.40 -7.39 -0.67
C GLU A 48 -4.11 -7.95 -2.07
N LYS A 49 -3.23 -7.30 -2.84
CA LYS A 49 -2.96 -7.68 -4.24
C LYS A 49 -1.65 -8.42 -4.40
N ASP A 50 -0.54 -7.71 -4.16
CA ASP A 50 0.80 -8.24 -4.37
C ASP A 50 1.83 -7.53 -3.49
N ILE A 51 2.96 -8.21 -3.26
CA ILE A 51 4.17 -7.67 -2.63
C ILE A 51 5.32 -7.94 -3.61
N LYS A 52 6.10 -6.90 -3.95
CA LYS A 52 7.26 -7.00 -4.83
C LYS A 52 8.52 -6.55 -4.11
N ILE A 53 9.63 -7.22 -4.38
CA ILE A 53 10.97 -6.76 -4.02
C ILE A 53 11.60 -6.19 -5.29
N VAL A 54 11.95 -4.91 -5.26
CA VAL A 54 12.45 -4.15 -6.41
C VAL A 54 13.87 -3.68 -6.12
N PHE A 55 14.84 -4.24 -6.84
CA PHE A 55 16.25 -3.88 -6.70
C PHE A 55 16.61 -2.66 -7.53
N SER A 56 17.39 -1.75 -6.96
CA SER A 56 18.00 -0.65 -7.70
C SER A 56 19.05 -1.18 -8.68
N LYS A 57 19.04 -0.70 -9.93
CA LYS A 57 19.99 -1.15 -10.97
C LYS A 57 21.46 -0.88 -10.66
N ARG A 58 21.76 -0.05 -9.65
CA ARG A 58 23.12 0.46 -9.38
C ARG A 58 23.69 0.02 -8.04
N VAL A 59 22.86 -0.41 -7.08
CA VAL A 59 23.29 -0.83 -5.75
C VAL A 59 22.57 -2.14 -5.45
N PHE A 60 23.31 -3.25 -5.48
CA PHE A 60 22.75 -4.59 -5.33
C PHE A 60 22.24 -4.87 -3.91
N GLU A 61 22.73 -4.12 -2.93
CA GLU A 61 22.37 -4.24 -1.51
C GLU A 61 21.15 -3.38 -1.13
N GLU A 62 20.67 -2.52 -2.04
CA GLU A 62 19.49 -1.68 -1.82
C GLU A 62 18.30 -2.22 -2.61
N TYR A 63 17.24 -2.59 -1.89
CA TYR A 63 15.96 -2.97 -2.46
C TYR A 63 14.82 -2.22 -1.77
N ASN A 64 13.74 -2.04 -2.53
CA ASN A 64 12.48 -1.57 -1.99
C ASN A 64 11.50 -2.74 -1.93
N ILE A 65 10.64 -2.71 -0.93
CA ILE A 65 9.45 -3.55 -0.85
C ILE A 65 8.27 -2.68 -1.27
N GLU A 66 7.62 -3.06 -2.37
CA GLU A 66 6.41 -2.44 -2.87
C GLU A 66 5.21 -3.32 -2.48
N VAL A 67 4.27 -2.77 -1.71
CA VAL A 67 3.06 -3.45 -1.26
C VAL A 67 1.85 -2.80 -1.94
N CYS A 68 1.12 -3.59 -2.72
CA CYS A 68 -0.01 -3.11 -3.50
C CYS A 68 -1.34 -3.55 -2.88
N LEU A 69 -2.23 -2.58 -2.63
CA LEU A 69 -3.62 -2.76 -2.25
C LEU A 69 -4.53 -2.33 -3.41
N LEU A 70 -5.59 -3.10 -3.65
CA LEU A 70 -6.69 -2.67 -4.51
C LEU A 70 -7.77 -2.01 -3.67
N LEU A 71 -8.38 -0.96 -4.23
CA LEU A 71 -9.54 -0.30 -3.66
C LEU A 71 -10.78 -0.80 -4.41
N SER A 72 -11.72 -1.39 -3.67
CA SER A 72 -12.96 -1.92 -4.25
C SER A 72 -14.19 -1.31 -3.59
N ALA A 73 -15.11 -0.81 -4.40
CA ALA A 73 -16.44 -0.39 -3.96
C ALA A 73 -17.46 -1.44 -4.41
N GLY A 74 -17.82 -2.35 -3.51
CA GLY A 74 -18.57 -3.56 -3.85
C GLY A 74 -17.76 -4.45 -4.81
N ASN A 75 -18.27 -4.65 -6.03
CA ASN A 75 -17.64 -5.50 -7.06
C ASN A 75 -16.83 -4.70 -8.11
N ILE A 76 -16.61 -3.41 -7.88
CA ILE A 76 -15.93 -2.51 -8.82
C ILE A 76 -14.59 -2.10 -8.22
N GLU A 77 -13.50 -2.32 -8.98
CA GLU A 77 -12.19 -1.75 -8.65
C GLU A 77 -12.20 -0.25 -8.97
N VAL A 78 -11.99 0.58 -7.95
CA VAL A 78 -12.05 2.05 -8.04
C VAL A 78 -10.65 2.68 -7.94
N GLY A 79 -9.63 1.87 -7.70
CA GLY A 79 -8.26 2.35 -7.62
C GLY A 79 -7.30 1.34 -7.02
N LYS A 80 -6.10 1.83 -6.74
CA LYS A 80 -5.04 1.07 -6.06
C LYS A 80 -4.19 2.00 -5.20
N TYR A 81 -3.67 1.45 -4.11
CA TYR A 81 -2.70 2.11 -3.24
C TYR A 81 -1.39 1.30 -3.24
N LEU A 82 -0.27 1.99 -3.40
CA LEU A 82 1.07 1.43 -3.38
C LEU A 82 1.81 2.01 -2.19
N TYR A 83 2.23 1.16 -1.27
CA TYR A 83 3.12 1.50 -0.17
C TYR A 83 4.54 1.03 -0.49
N ILE A 84 5.54 1.88 -0.27
CA ILE A 84 6.95 1.57 -0.55
C ILE A 84 7.75 1.73 0.73
N GLU A 85 8.40 0.64 1.17
CA GLU A 85 9.42 0.70 2.23
C GLU A 85 10.79 0.26 1.73
N ASN A 86 11.84 0.78 2.36
CA ASN A 86 13.22 0.38 2.09
C ASN A 86 13.58 -0.93 2.81
N ASP A 87 14.80 -1.43 2.55
CA ASP A 87 15.41 -2.59 3.20
C ASP A 87 15.54 -2.50 4.73
N LYS A 88 15.35 -1.30 5.31
CA LYS A 88 15.34 -1.03 6.75
C LYS A 88 13.94 -1.03 7.36
N ASN A 89 12.90 -1.36 6.58
CA ASN A 89 11.48 -1.36 6.96
C ASN A 89 10.91 0.05 7.24
N GLU A 90 11.53 1.08 6.68
CA GLU A 90 11.07 2.46 6.76
C GLU A 90 10.23 2.79 5.52
N GLY A 91 9.00 3.28 5.70
CA GLY A 91 8.19 3.78 4.60
C GLY A 91 8.83 5.02 3.99
N ILE A 92 9.13 4.97 2.70
CA ILE A 92 9.84 6.05 1.99
C ILE A 92 8.94 6.80 1.02
N ASP A 93 7.89 6.16 0.53
CA ASP A 93 6.98 6.73 -0.45
C ASP A 93 5.66 5.95 -0.49
N ASP A 94 4.62 6.59 -1.01
CA ASP A 94 3.37 5.94 -1.35
C ASP A 94 2.71 6.56 -2.59
N SER A 95 1.74 5.85 -3.15
CA SER A 95 0.97 6.35 -4.28
C SER A 95 -0.45 5.83 -4.25
N LEU A 96 -1.40 6.76 -4.25
CA LEU A 96 -2.82 6.48 -4.48
C LEU A 96 -3.18 6.82 -5.94
N ILE A 97 -3.80 5.87 -6.63
CA ILE A 97 -4.33 6.06 -7.98
C ILE A 97 -5.80 5.66 -7.98
N LEU A 98 -6.66 6.58 -8.39
CA LEU A 98 -8.11 6.43 -8.51
C LEU A 98 -8.51 6.35 -9.99
N TYR A 99 -9.59 5.63 -10.31
CA TYR A 99 -10.05 5.36 -11.69
C TYR A 99 -11.39 6.01 -12.02
#